data_AF-A0A3F3H366-F1
#
_entry.id   AF-A0A3F3H366-F1
#
_cell.length_a   1.000
_cell.length_b   1.000
_cell.length_c   1.000
_cell.angle_alpha   90.00
_cell.angle_beta   90.00
_cell.angle_gamma   90.00
#
_symmetry.space_group_name_H-M   'P 1'
#
loop_
_entity.id
_entity.type
_entity.pdbx_description
1 polymer ?
#
loop_
_entity_poly.entity_id
_entity_poly.type
_entity_poly.pdbx_seq_one_letter_code
_entity_poly.pdbx_strand_id
1 'polypeptide(L)'
;MTKMENNQDLNSLQNGNDENKTWFFEFDATTKSYTRAVYAATKPENTTSIDPNGVINPVWNPSTNSWIGQSIDDYLAEQKANAKQQVDPVQKQMASIVQMLVAQKADNMALKSQIATLSKQGGNTNA
;
A
#
# COMPACT_ATOMS: atom_id res chain seq x y z
N MET A 1 76.51 -21.07 -1.09
CA MET A 1 75.97 -20.74 -2.42
C MET A 1 74.54 -20.26 -2.20
N THR A 2 74.38 -18.95 -2.10
CA THR A 2 73.10 -18.27 -1.92
C THR A 2 72.32 -18.37 -3.22
N LYS A 3 71.06 -18.82 -3.16
CA LYS A 3 70.07 -18.55 -4.20
C LYS A 3 68.87 -17.91 -3.53
N MET A 4 68.84 -16.57 -3.59
CA MET A 4 67.60 -15.81 -3.67
C MET A 4 67.05 -15.93 -5.10
N GLU A 5 65.79 -15.51 -5.23
CA GLU A 5 64.98 -15.33 -6.46
C GLU A 5 64.14 -16.57 -6.83
N ASN A 6 62.82 -16.51 -7.00
CA ASN A 6 61.97 -15.36 -7.31
C ASN A 6 60.50 -15.61 -6.91
N ASN A 7 59.90 -14.54 -6.38
CA ASN A 7 58.48 -14.17 -6.38
C ASN A 7 57.59 -14.97 -7.37
N GLN A 8 56.71 -15.78 -6.79
CA GLN A 8 55.41 -16.15 -7.36
C GLN A 8 54.36 -16.03 -6.24
N ASP A 9 54.28 -14.84 -5.63
CA ASP A 9 53.07 -14.41 -4.95
C ASP A 9 52.11 -13.78 -5.97
N LEU A 10 50.81 -13.83 -5.64
CA LEU A 10 49.69 -13.08 -6.22
C LEU A 10 48.78 -13.81 -7.24
N ASN A 11 48.32 -15.04 -6.97
CA ASN A 11 47.01 -15.43 -7.57
C ASN A 11 46.15 -16.53 -6.93
N SER A 12 46.29 -16.88 -5.64
CA SER A 12 45.38 -17.86 -5.00
C SER A 12 44.53 -17.31 -3.85
N LEU A 13 44.48 -15.98 -3.67
CA LEU A 13 43.57 -15.33 -2.71
C LEU A 13 42.19 -15.08 -3.34
N GLN A 14 41.46 -16.12 -3.77
CA GLN A 14 40.05 -15.91 -4.12
C GLN A 14 39.15 -17.17 -4.25
N ASN A 15 39.39 -18.25 -3.50
CA ASN A 15 38.42 -19.37 -3.45
C ASN A 15 38.18 -19.84 -2.01
N GLY A 16 37.81 -18.90 -1.13
CA GLY A 16 37.43 -19.20 0.25
C GLY A 16 35.92 -19.41 0.39
N ASN A 17 35.47 -20.66 0.24
CA ASN A 17 34.31 -21.22 0.96
C ASN A 17 32.93 -20.54 0.81
N ASP A 18 32.41 -20.35 -0.40
CA ASP A 18 30.97 -20.10 -0.59
C ASP A 18 30.12 -21.39 -0.60
N GLU A 19 30.75 -22.57 -0.59
CA GLU A 19 30.05 -23.87 -0.71
C GLU A 19 29.16 -24.26 0.49
N ASN A 20 29.19 -23.52 1.60
CA ASN A 20 28.44 -23.87 2.82
C ASN A 20 27.54 -22.73 3.37
N LYS A 21 27.32 -21.66 2.61
CA LYS A 21 26.43 -20.58 3.05
C LYS A 21 24.99 -20.84 2.60
N THR A 22 24.02 -20.47 3.42
CA THR A 22 22.60 -20.50 3.06
C THR A 22 21.89 -19.24 3.56
N TRP A 23 20.70 -18.99 3.03
CA TRP A 23 19.84 -17.90 3.46
C TRP A 23 19.10 -18.26 4.75
N PHE A 24 19.14 -17.33 5.70
CA PHE A 24 18.37 -17.35 6.93
C PHE A 24 17.52 -16.09 7.02
N PHE A 25 16.33 -16.19 7.59
CA PHE A 25 15.37 -15.09 7.71
C PHE A 25 15.29 -14.67 9.17
N GLU A 26 15.80 -13.48 9.45
CA GLU A 26 15.90 -12.88 10.78
C GLU A 26 14.56 -12.28 11.21
N PHE A 27 14.22 -12.49 12.47
CA PHE A 27 13.07 -11.87 13.13
C PHE A 27 13.50 -11.13 14.40
N ASP A 28 12.76 -10.08 14.75
CA ASP A 28 12.94 -9.39 16.02
C ASP A 28 12.65 -10.33 17.21
N ALA A 29 13.52 -10.34 18.22
CA ALA A 29 13.40 -11.27 19.33
C ALA A 29 12.13 -11.04 20.18
N THR A 30 11.58 -9.82 20.19
CA THR A 30 10.43 -9.43 21.00
C THR A 30 9.14 -9.55 20.21
N THR A 31 9.06 -8.91 19.05
CA THR A 31 7.84 -8.85 18.23
C THR A 31 7.71 -10.03 17.27
N LYS A 32 8.80 -10.77 17.05
CA LYS A 32 8.89 -11.83 16.04
C LYS A 32 8.68 -11.34 14.60
N SER A 33 8.65 -10.03 14.37
CA SER A 33 8.50 -9.45 13.04
C SER A 33 9.73 -9.74 12.19
N TYR A 34 9.53 -10.13 10.93
CA TYR A 34 10.60 -10.27 9.96
C TYR A 34 11.39 -8.97 9.83
N THR A 35 12.71 -9.07 9.84
CA THR A 35 13.63 -7.94 9.74
C THR A 35 14.39 -7.95 8.42
N ARG A 36 15.10 -9.04 8.12
CA ARG A 36 15.91 -9.17 6.89
C ARG A 36 16.30 -10.63 6.61
N ALA A 37 16.78 -10.87 5.39
CA ALA A 37 17.47 -12.10 5.04
C ALA A 37 18.98 -11.94 5.27
N VAL A 38 19.61 -12.97 5.83
CA VAL A 38 21.03 -13.04 6.17
C VAL A 38 21.65 -14.25 5.48
N TYR A 39 22.70 -14.03 4.71
CA TYR A 39 23.45 -15.11 4.06
C TYR A 39 24.65 -15.49 4.93
N ALA A 40 24.63 -16.69 5.51
CA ALA A 40 25.63 -17.10 6.49
C ALA A 40 25.97 -18.59 6.40
N ALA A 41 27.16 -18.96 6.84
CA ALA A 41 27.62 -20.35 6.91
C ALA A 41 27.03 -21.10 8.12
N THR A 42 26.70 -20.36 9.19
CA THR A 42 26.07 -20.88 10.39
C THR A 42 24.80 -20.11 10.67
N LYS A 43 23.80 -20.78 11.25
CA LYS A 43 22.50 -20.18 11.58
C LYS A 43 22.68 -19.08 12.65
N PRO A 44 22.41 -17.80 12.34
CA PRO A 44 22.46 -16.73 13.34
C PRO A 44 21.31 -16.83 14.36
N GLU A 45 21.43 -16.15 15.50
CA GLU A 45 20.34 -16.06 16.48
C GLU A 45 19.10 -15.37 15.90
N ASN A 46 17.93 -15.74 16.41
CA ASN A 46 16.63 -15.20 15.97
C ASN A 46 16.40 -15.29 14.47
N THR A 47 16.89 -16.38 13.86
CA THR A 47 16.64 -16.68 12.45
C THR A 47 15.91 -17.99 12.25
N THR A 48 15.31 -18.13 11.07
CA THR A 48 14.74 -19.38 10.55
C THR A 48 15.26 -19.65 9.15
N SER A 49 15.27 -20.92 8.72
CA SER A 49 15.55 -21.29 7.33
C SER A 49 14.29 -21.29 6.46
N ILE A 50 13.12 -20.97 7.06
CA ILE A 50 11.84 -20.93 6.36
C ILE A 50 11.63 -19.55 5.79
N ASP A 51 11.33 -19.50 4.49
CA ASP A 51 11.09 -18.26 3.75
C ASP A 51 9.73 -17.63 4.16
N PRO A 52 9.69 -16.33 4.49
CA PRO A 52 8.45 -15.59 4.77
C PRO A 52 7.57 -15.29 3.54
N ASN A 53 7.96 -15.74 2.34
CA ASN A 53 7.21 -15.52 1.11
C ASN A 53 5.74 -15.94 1.21
N GLY A 54 4.87 -15.14 0.60
CA GLY A 54 3.42 -15.40 0.53
C GLY A 54 2.58 -14.67 1.59
N VAL A 55 3.22 -14.07 2.60
CA VAL A 55 2.53 -13.24 3.60
C VAL A 55 3.08 -11.80 3.63
N ILE A 56 2.20 -10.86 3.90
CA ILE A 56 2.50 -9.44 4.13
C ILE A 56 2.76 -9.23 5.62
N ASN A 57 3.80 -8.44 5.95
CA ASN A 57 4.28 -8.17 7.30
C ASN A 57 4.47 -9.45 8.14
N PRO A 58 5.40 -10.33 7.75
CA PRO A 58 5.55 -11.65 8.35
C PRO A 58 5.92 -11.55 9.83
N VAL A 59 5.26 -12.36 10.66
CA VAL A 59 5.60 -12.56 12.07
C VAL A 59 5.90 -14.05 12.30
N TRP A 60 7.02 -14.36 12.92
CA TRP A 60 7.42 -15.73 13.15
C TRP A 60 6.63 -16.35 14.32
N ASN A 61 5.95 -17.47 14.06
CA ASN A 61 5.28 -18.25 15.09
C ASN A 61 6.12 -19.49 15.44
N PRO A 62 6.82 -19.49 16.60
CA PRO A 62 7.66 -20.63 16.98
C PRO A 62 6.85 -21.88 17.33
N SER A 63 5.56 -21.74 17.67
CA SER A 63 4.70 -22.88 18.04
C SER A 63 4.34 -23.73 16.83
N THR A 64 4.19 -23.09 15.66
CA THR A 64 3.86 -23.76 14.39
C THR A 64 5.05 -23.84 13.44
N ASN A 65 6.20 -23.28 13.84
CA ASN A 65 7.41 -23.19 13.04
C ASN A 65 7.10 -22.60 11.65
N SER A 66 6.34 -21.51 11.61
CA SER A 66 5.88 -20.89 10.36
C SER A 66 5.76 -19.37 10.49
N TRP A 67 5.82 -18.68 9.34
CA TRP A 67 5.45 -17.28 9.26
C TRP A 67 3.93 -17.14 9.22
N ILE A 68 3.40 -16.19 9.99
CA ILE A 68 2.00 -15.77 9.96
C ILE A 68 1.92 -14.33 9.47
N GLY A 69 0.84 -14.01 8.78
CA GLY A 69 0.59 -12.68 8.23
C GLY A 69 -0.61 -12.71 7.29
N GLN A 70 -1.01 -11.55 6.79
CA GLN A 70 -2.05 -11.46 5.77
C GLN A 70 -1.53 -12.07 4.47
N SER A 71 -2.34 -12.88 3.77
CA SER A 71 -1.91 -13.38 2.47
C SER A 71 -1.81 -12.23 1.46
N ILE A 72 -0.96 -12.38 0.44
CA ILE A 72 -0.85 -11.37 -0.63
C ILE A 72 -2.20 -11.17 -1.33
N ASP A 73 -2.96 -12.25 -1.56
CA ASP A 73 -4.27 -12.18 -2.22
C ASP A 73 -5.30 -11.41 -1.39
N ASP A 74 -5.33 -11.64 -0.07
CA ASP A 74 -6.21 -10.91 0.83
C ASP A 74 -5.85 -9.42 0.88
N TYR A 75 -4.55 -9.10 0.93
CA TYR A 75 -4.09 -7.72 0.90
C TYR A 75 -4.49 -7.03 -0.42
N LEU A 76 -4.31 -7.70 -1.56
CA LEU A 76 -4.72 -7.15 -2.86
C LEU A 76 -6.24 -6.99 -2.96
N ALA A 77 -7.02 -7.90 -2.39
CA ALA A 77 -8.48 -7.79 -2.33
C ALA A 77 -8.92 -6.60 -1.47
N GLU A 78 -8.30 -6.40 -0.31
CA GLU A 78 -8.53 -5.26 0.57
C GLU A 78 -8.19 -3.94 -0.13
N GLN A 79 -7.04 -3.86 -0.79
CA GLN A 79 -6.63 -2.66 -1.53
C GLN A 79 -7.60 -2.34 -2.68
N LYS A 80 -8.13 -3.36 -3.38
CA LYS A 80 -9.16 -3.18 -4.41
C LYS A 80 -10.50 -2.71 -3.82
N ALA A 81 -10.90 -3.22 -2.65
CA ALA A 81 -12.11 -2.79 -1.97
C ALA A 81 -11.98 -1.33 -1.50
N ASN A 82 -10.84 -0.96 -0.92
CA ASN A 82 -10.54 0.39 -0.46
C ASN A 82 -10.48 1.39 -1.63
N ALA A 83 -9.90 0.99 -2.77
CA ALA A 83 -9.91 1.81 -3.99
C ALA A 83 -11.33 2.11 -4.51
N LYS A 84 -12.27 1.16 -4.37
CA LYS A 84 -13.68 1.37 -4.74
C LYS A 84 -14.44 2.30 -3.78
N GLN A 85 -13.98 2.44 -2.54
CA GLN A 85 -14.60 3.30 -1.53
C GLN A 85 -14.14 4.76 -1.62
N GLN A 86 -13.08 5.05 -2.39
CA GLN A 86 -12.75 6.43 -2.74
C GLN A 86 -13.79 6.93 -3.74
N VAL A 87 -14.86 7.56 -3.22
CA VAL A 87 -15.79 8.33 -4.05
C VAL A 87 -14.96 9.36 -4.78
N ASP A 88 -14.93 9.25 -6.11
CA ASP A 88 -14.23 10.20 -6.98
C ASP A 88 -14.61 11.64 -6.54
N PRO A 89 -13.63 12.48 -6.15
CA PRO A 89 -13.90 13.87 -5.78
C PRO A 89 -14.74 14.62 -6.83
N VAL A 90 -14.58 14.27 -8.11
CA VAL A 90 -15.35 14.82 -9.23
C VAL A 90 -16.81 14.41 -9.13
N GLN A 91 -17.13 13.18 -8.72
CA GLN A 91 -18.52 12.73 -8.54
C GLN A 91 -19.20 13.43 -7.38
N LYS A 92 -18.51 13.66 -6.25
CA LYS A 92 -19.04 14.47 -5.15
C LYS A 92 -19.30 15.91 -5.57
N GLN A 93 -18.38 16.50 -6.31
CA GLN A 93 -18.53 17.87 -6.79
C GLN A 93 -19.66 18.00 -7.82
N MET A 94 -19.80 17.02 -8.72
CA MET A 94 -20.90 16.96 -9.69
C MET A 94 -22.26 16.83 -8.99
N ALA A 95 -22.38 15.97 -7.96
CA ALA A 95 -23.61 15.83 -7.19
C ALA A 95 -24.02 17.16 -6.51
N SER A 96 -23.06 17.90 -5.97
CA SER A 96 -23.30 19.24 -5.39
C SER A 96 -23.73 20.27 -6.43
N ILE A 97 -23.10 20.28 -7.62
CA ILE A 97 -23.48 21.15 -8.73
C ILE A 97 -24.91 20.85 -9.21
N VAL A 98 -25.27 19.57 -9.35
CA VAL A 98 -26.62 19.16 -9.73
C VAL A 98 -27.66 19.60 -8.70
N GLN A 99 -27.38 19.46 -7.41
CA GLN A 99 -28.28 19.94 -6.35
C GLN A 99 -28.47 21.46 -6.40
N MET A 100 -27.40 22.24 -6.60
CA MET A 100 -27.51 23.70 -6.76
C MET A 100 -28.35 24.08 -7.98
N LEU A 101 -28.17 23.39 -9.11
CA LEU A 101 -28.92 23.68 -10.33
C LEU A 101 -30.42 23.39 -10.17
N VAL A 102 -30.77 22.31 -9.48
CA VAL A 102 -32.16 21.96 -9.18
C VAL A 102 -32.81 23.00 -8.27
N ALA A 103 -32.12 23.43 -7.21
CA ALA A 103 -32.60 24.48 -6.31
C ALA A 103 -32.81 25.81 -7.07
N GLN A 104 -31.83 26.24 -7.86
CA GLN A 104 -31.92 27.47 -8.65
C GLN A 104 -33.05 27.42 -9.69
N LYS A 105 -33.33 26.24 -10.27
CA LYS A 105 -34.48 26.07 -11.17
C LYS A 105 -35.81 26.21 -10.43
N ALA A 106 -35.92 25.67 -9.22
CA ALA A 106 -37.11 25.81 -8.39
C ALA A 106 -37.37 27.27 -8.02
N ASP A 107 -36.33 28.00 -7.58
CA ASP A 107 -36.43 29.42 -7.23
C ASP A 107 -36.84 30.27 -8.43
N ASN A 108 -36.26 30.02 -9.61
CA ASN A 108 -36.65 30.70 -10.84
C ASN A 108 -38.11 30.44 -11.22
N MET A 109 -38.64 29.23 -11.00
CA MET A 109 -40.05 28.95 -11.25
C MET A 109 -40.95 29.69 -10.25
N ALA A 110 -40.56 29.75 -8.99
CA ALA A 110 -41.30 30.50 -7.96
C ALA A 110 -41.33 32.00 -8.29
N LEU A 111 -40.18 32.59 -8.64
CA LEU A 111 -40.08 34.00 -9.04
C LEU A 111 -40.92 34.30 -10.29
N LYS A 112 -40.87 33.44 -11.31
CA LYS A 112 -41.72 33.59 -12.51
C LYS A 112 -43.21 33.52 -12.17
N SER A 113 -43.61 32.65 -11.24
CA SER A 113 -44.99 32.56 -10.78
C SER A 113 -45.43 33.83 -10.04
N GLN A 114 -44.58 34.37 -9.16
CA GLN A 114 -44.85 35.62 -8.45
C GLN A 114 -44.97 36.81 -9.41
N ILE A 115 -44.06 36.94 -10.38
CA ILE A 115 -44.13 37.98 -11.42
C ILE A 115 -45.43 37.85 -12.22
N ALA A 116 -45.83 36.62 -12.60
CA ALA A 116 -47.08 36.41 -13.33
C ALA A 116 -48.32 36.83 -12.52
N THR A 117 -48.32 36.60 -11.21
CA THR A 117 -49.40 37.04 -10.30
C THR A 117 -49.43 38.56 -10.15
N LEU A 118 -48.28 39.20 -9.92
CA LEU A 118 -48.18 40.66 -9.77
C LEU A 118 -48.56 41.39 -11.06
N SER A 119 -48.13 40.89 -12.23
CA SER A 119 -48.51 41.45 -13.53
C SER A 119 -50.01 41.35 -13.82
N LYS A 120 -50.70 40.33 -13.28
CA LYS A 120 -52.16 40.21 -13.38
C LYS A 120 -52.90 41.16 -12.42
N GLN A 121 -52.31 41.46 -11.26
CA GLN A 121 -52.89 42.40 -10.28
C GLN A 121 -52.68 43.87 -10.68
N GLY A 122 -51.52 44.23 -11.24
CA GLY A 122 -51.24 45.59 -11.71
C GLY A 122 -51.96 46.00 -12.99
N GLY A 123 -52.54 45.05 -13.75
CA GLY A 123 -53.34 45.33 -14.95
C GLY A 123 -54.82 45.63 -14.69
N ASN A 124 -55.29 45.53 -13.43
CA ASN A 124 -56.72 45.59 -13.09
C ASN A 124 -57.11 46.85 -12.30
N THR A 125 -56.31 47.93 -12.35
CA THR A 125 -56.59 49.20 -11.63
C THR A 125 -57.03 50.36 -12.55
N ASN A 126 -57.27 50.12 -13.84
CA ASN A 126 -57.89 51.10 -14.74
C ASN A 126 -59.14 50.48 -15.38
N ALA A 127 -60.25 50.46 -14.65
CA ALA A 127 -61.60 50.26 -15.16
C ALA A 127 -62.50 51.39 -14.64
#